data_AF-A0A6Y3D3U5-F1
#
_entry.id   AF-A0A6Y3D3U5-F1
#
_cell.length_a   1.000
_cell.length_b   1.000
_cell.length_c   1.000
_cell.angle_alpha   90.00
_cell.angle_beta   90.00
_cell.angle_gamma   90.00
#
_symmetry.space_group_name_H-M   'P 1'
#
loop_
_entity.id
_entity.type
_entity.pdbx_description
1 polymer ?
#
loop_
_entity_poly.entity_id
_entity_poly.type
_entity_poly.pdbx_seq_one_letter_code
_entity_poly.pdbx_strand_id
1 'polypeptide(L)'
;LRNFEITHKIFVNGVFEPARYVLSQEHGLTLSTFVKLVTTSPIVKPEFREIFNLGFYKLWQGDYISAAYLLIPQMEGMVRYYYELSGKDATRYLDKGLEESTSISQLLDKCRDDLESIFSKNLVLTIDVLFNRKSGATLRHKLAHGNLYTNACYDETTTYACILIFFLCAYPLLPYFDTVFEQGSV
;
A
#
# COMPACT_ATOMS: atom_id res chain seq x y z
N LEU A 1 -11.63 -14.51 -7.33
CA LEU A 1 -11.87 -13.97 -5.98
C LEU A 1 -11.47 -15.00 -4.92
N ARG A 2 -12.09 -16.19 -4.89
CA ARG A 2 -11.67 -17.30 -3.99
C ARG A 2 -10.16 -17.60 -4.02
N ASN A 3 -9.52 -17.60 -5.18
CA ASN A 3 -8.06 -17.82 -5.29
C ASN A 3 -7.24 -16.67 -4.68
N PHE A 4 -7.73 -15.42 -4.73
CA PHE A 4 -7.05 -14.27 -4.09
C PHE A 4 -7.12 -14.38 -2.57
N GLU A 5 -8.29 -14.69 -2.01
CA GLU A 5 -8.47 -14.85 -0.55
C GLU A 5 -7.58 -15.97 0.01
N ILE A 6 -7.52 -17.12 -0.68
CA ILE A 6 -6.62 -18.23 -0.29
C ILE A 6 -5.15 -17.77 -0.33
N THR A 7 -4.76 -17.03 -1.38
CA THR A 7 -3.39 -16.53 -1.52
C THR A 7 -3.04 -15.55 -0.39
N HIS A 8 -3.93 -14.61 -0.07
CA HIS A 8 -3.73 -13.67 1.04
C HIS A 8 -3.60 -14.42 2.37
N LYS A 9 -4.47 -15.40 2.61
CA LYS A 9 -4.44 -16.20 3.84
C LYS A 9 -3.13 -16.98 4.00
N ILE A 10 -2.66 -17.62 2.93
CA ILE A 10 -1.38 -18.36 2.94
C ILE A 10 -0.22 -17.39 3.15
N PHE A 11 -0.21 -16.27 2.45
CA PHE A 11 0.88 -15.29 2.57
C PHE A 11 0.94 -14.67 3.96
N VAL A 12 -0.20 -14.20 4.50
CA VAL A 12 -0.24 -13.56 5.81
C VAL A 12 0.17 -14.54 6.90
N ASN A 13 -0.47 -15.71 6.98
CA ASN A 13 -0.20 -16.65 8.07
C ASN A 13 1.10 -17.45 7.89
N GLY A 14 1.53 -17.70 6.65
CA GLY A 14 2.69 -18.54 6.34
C GLY A 14 3.99 -17.77 6.11
N VAL A 15 3.92 -16.47 5.79
CA VAL A 15 5.10 -15.66 5.47
C VAL A 15 5.19 -14.44 6.39
N PHE A 16 4.15 -13.59 6.39
CA PHE A 16 4.23 -12.30 7.06
C PHE A 16 4.18 -12.42 8.59
N GLU A 17 3.20 -13.12 9.16
CA GLU A 17 3.06 -13.26 10.62
C GLU A 17 4.30 -13.89 11.29
N PRO A 18 4.88 -14.99 10.76
CA PRO A 18 6.13 -15.53 11.28
C PRO A 18 7.27 -14.52 11.23
N ALA A 19 7.45 -13.84 10.10
CA ALA A 19 8.51 -12.84 9.94
C ALA A 19 8.31 -11.65 10.90
N ARG A 20 7.08 -11.15 11.02
CA ARG A 20 6.71 -10.07 11.95
C ARG A 20 6.99 -10.47 13.39
N TYR A 21 6.62 -11.69 13.79
CA TYR A 21 6.87 -12.20 15.13
C TYR A 21 8.37 -12.23 15.43
N VAL A 22 9.18 -12.86 14.59
CA VAL A 22 10.64 -12.96 14.78
C VAL A 22 11.27 -11.56 14.82
N LEU A 23 10.99 -10.70 13.85
CA LEU A 23 11.53 -9.34 13.81
C LEU A 23 11.11 -8.50 15.03
N SER A 24 9.89 -8.68 15.54
CA SER A 24 9.45 -7.99 16.75
C SER A 24 10.20 -8.42 18.00
N GLN A 25 10.59 -9.71 18.09
CA GLN A 25 11.33 -10.24 19.24
C GLN A 25 12.81 -9.88 19.17
N GLU A 26 13.40 -9.87 17.98
CA GLU A 26 14.86 -9.77 17.80
C GLU A 26 15.35 -8.33 17.54
N HIS A 27 14.53 -7.46 16.94
CA HIS A 27 15.01 -6.20 16.37
C HIS A 27 14.33 -4.93 16.89
N GLY A 28 13.44 -5.01 17.89
CA GLY A 28 12.93 -3.83 18.61
C GLY A 28 12.46 -2.69 17.70
N LEU A 29 11.64 -3.00 16.69
CA LEU A 29 11.19 -2.04 15.67
C LEU A 29 10.53 -0.83 16.35
N THR A 30 10.93 0.38 15.94
CA THR A 30 10.36 1.64 16.44
C THR A 30 9.77 2.44 15.28
N LEU A 31 9.13 3.57 15.60
CA LEU A 31 8.65 4.50 14.57
C LEU A 31 9.80 4.99 13.66
N SER A 32 11.00 5.20 14.22
CA SER A 32 12.14 5.69 13.44
C SER A 32 12.68 4.66 12.46
N THR A 33 12.43 3.37 12.68
CA THR A 33 12.82 2.28 11.77
C THR A 33 12.29 2.51 10.35
N PHE A 34 11.10 3.10 10.20
CA PHE A 34 10.45 3.27 8.90
C PHE A 34 10.76 4.61 8.22
N VAL A 35 11.33 5.58 8.95
CA VAL A 35 11.55 6.95 8.45
C VAL A 35 12.40 6.97 7.20
N LYS A 36 13.49 6.19 7.16
CA LYS A 36 14.38 6.13 6.00
C LYS A 36 13.66 5.53 4.79
N LEU A 37 12.96 4.41 4.97
CA LEU A 37 12.17 3.75 3.92
C LEU A 37 11.13 4.71 3.33
N VAL A 38 10.34 5.36 4.19
CA VAL A 38 9.26 6.24 3.76
C VAL A 38 9.78 7.51 3.10
N THR A 39 10.87 8.08 3.61
CA THR A 39 11.45 9.32 3.06
C THR A 39 12.10 9.08 1.70
N THR A 40 12.73 7.91 1.50
CA THR A 40 13.40 7.56 0.25
C THR A 40 12.45 6.97 -0.79
N SER A 41 11.31 6.41 -0.37
CA SER A 41 10.33 5.85 -1.30
C SER A 41 9.79 6.91 -2.28
N PRO A 42 9.85 6.66 -3.60
CA PRO A 42 9.38 7.62 -4.61
C PRO A 42 7.86 7.71 -4.67
N ILE A 43 7.14 6.76 -4.08
CA ILE A 43 5.67 6.68 -4.17
C ILE A 43 4.96 7.45 -3.05
N VAL A 44 5.70 7.91 -2.03
CA VAL A 44 5.12 8.60 -0.87
C VAL A 44 5.28 10.12 -0.99
N LYS A 45 4.16 10.84 -1.03
CA LYS A 45 4.13 12.31 -0.97
C LYS A 45 4.72 12.80 0.37
N PRO A 46 5.59 13.83 0.38
CA PRO A 46 6.24 14.33 1.60
C PRO A 46 5.29 14.62 2.76
N GLU A 47 4.11 15.17 2.46
CA GLU A 47 3.10 15.61 3.43
C GLU A 47 2.43 14.43 4.15
N PHE A 48 2.54 13.20 3.61
CA PHE A 48 1.91 12.00 4.16
C PHE A 48 2.91 11.07 4.87
N ARG A 49 4.21 11.41 4.88
CA ARG A 49 5.26 10.52 5.40
C ARG A 49 5.03 10.07 6.84
N GLU A 50 4.57 10.96 7.72
CA GLU A 50 4.29 10.60 9.12
C GLU A 50 3.17 9.55 9.25
N ILE A 51 2.14 9.64 8.41
CA ILE A 51 1.03 8.66 8.37
C ILE A 51 1.57 7.29 7.94
N PHE A 52 2.43 7.25 6.92
CA PHE A 52 3.05 6.00 6.46
C PHE A 52 3.99 5.41 7.52
N ASN A 53 4.83 6.24 8.15
CA ASN A 53 5.73 5.80 9.23
C ASN A 53 4.94 5.15 10.37
N LEU A 54 3.89 5.82 10.84
CA LEU A 54 3.05 5.30 11.91
C LEU A 54 2.28 4.06 11.47
N GLY A 55 1.70 4.07 10.27
CA GLY A 55 0.97 2.93 9.73
C GLY A 55 1.84 1.67 9.60
N PHE A 56 3.07 1.81 9.12
CA PHE A 56 4.03 0.71 9.04
C PHE A 56 4.47 0.23 10.41
N TYR A 57 4.78 1.15 11.32
CA TYR A 57 5.08 0.78 12.70
C TYR A 57 3.95 -0.05 13.34
N LYS A 58 2.69 0.38 13.17
CA LYS A 58 1.52 -0.35 13.67
C LYS A 58 1.31 -1.69 12.98
N LEU A 59 1.54 -1.77 11.67
CA LEU A 59 1.51 -3.02 10.92
C LEU A 59 2.51 -4.04 11.50
N TRP A 60 3.76 -3.64 11.71
CA TRP A 60 4.79 -4.53 12.23
C TRP A 60 4.62 -4.84 13.73
N GLN A 61 3.92 -4.01 14.49
CA GLN A 61 3.49 -4.32 15.86
C GLN A 61 2.35 -5.35 15.94
N GLY A 62 1.63 -5.59 14.83
CA GLY A 62 0.40 -6.40 14.85
C GLY A 62 -0.86 -5.62 15.26
N ASP A 63 -0.78 -4.29 15.33
CA ASP A 63 -1.95 -3.41 15.54
C ASP A 63 -2.60 -3.10 14.18
N TYR A 64 -3.36 -4.08 13.68
CA TYR A 64 -3.97 -4.00 12.35
C TYR A 64 -5.14 -3.04 12.25
N ILE A 65 -5.77 -2.68 13.37
CA ILE A 65 -6.78 -1.62 13.40
C ILE A 65 -6.11 -0.30 13.01
N SER A 66 -5.07 0.09 13.75
CA SER A 66 -4.36 1.34 13.48
C SER A 66 -3.71 1.34 12.09
N ALA A 67 -3.08 0.23 11.70
CA ALA A 67 -2.48 0.10 10.37
C ALA A 67 -3.51 0.28 9.25
N ALA A 68 -4.66 -0.41 9.33
CA ALA A 68 -5.71 -0.33 8.32
C ALA A 68 -6.27 1.09 8.19
N TYR A 69 -6.59 1.73 9.32
CA TYR A 69 -7.16 3.07 9.32
C TYR A 69 -6.19 4.16 8.87
N LEU A 70 -4.88 3.95 9.04
CA LEU A 70 -3.85 4.87 8.56
C LEU A 70 -3.53 4.65 7.08
N LEU A 71 -3.30 3.40 6.66
CA LEU A 71 -2.72 3.07 5.35
C LEU A 71 -3.75 2.96 4.23
N ILE A 72 -4.89 2.29 4.45
CA ILE A 72 -5.88 2.03 3.40
C ILE A 72 -6.39 3.32 2.72
N PRO A 73 -6.66 4.43 3.45
CA PRO A 73 -7.07 5.68 2.83
C PRO A 73 -6.00 6.28 1.90
N GLN A 74 -4.71 6.01 2.14
CA GLN A 74 -3.60 6.57 1.36
C GLN A 74 -3.44 5.92 -0.02
N MET A 75 -4.07 4.78 -0.25
CA MET A 75 -3.91 4.00 -1.49
C MET A 75 -4.21 4.84 -2.74
N GLU A 76 -5.27 5.63 -2.72
CA GLU A 76 -5.65 6.48 -3.84
C GLU A 76 -4.64 7.59 -4.10
N GLY A 77 -4.28 8.34 -3.07
CA GLY A 77 -3.32 9.43 -3.17
C GLY A 77 -1.94 8.94 -3.63
N MET A 78 -1.51 7.78 -3.14
CA MET A 78 -0.25 7.13 -3.49
C MET A 78 -0.21 6.70 -4.97
N VAL A 79 -1.27 6.03 -5.47
CA VAL A 79 -1.34 5.62 -6.89
C VAL A 79 -1.38 6.83 -7.81
N ARG A 80 -2.19 7.83 -7.46
CA ARG A 80 -2.27 9.07 -8.23
C ARG A 80 -0.92 9.78 -8.29
N TYR A 81 -0.24 9.91 -7.16
CA TYR A 81 1.08 10.53 -7.12
C TYR A 81 2.09 9.82 -8.01
N TYR A 82 2.12 8.49 -7.94
CA TYR A 82 3.05 7.73 -8.76
C TYR A 82 2.74 7.81 -10.25
N TYR A 83 1.45 7.86 -10.59
CA TYR A 83 1.03 8.13 -11.95
C TYR A 83 1.54 9.49 -12.44
N GLU A 84 1.40 10.55 -11.65
CA GLU A 84 1.94 11.89 -11.96
C GLU A 84 3.45 11.83 -12.22
N LEU A 85 4.20 11.15 -11.35
CA LEU A 85 5.67 11.01 -11.47
C LEU A 85 6.12 10.19 -12.67
N SER A 86 5.28 9.30 -13.20
CA SER A 86 5.61 8.48 -14.36
C SER A 86 5.69 9.26 -15.69
N GLY A 87 5.19 10.51 -15.70
CA GLY A 87 5.13 11.36 -16.89
C GLY A 87 4.09 10.93 -17.93
N LYS A 88 3.19 9.99 -17.59
CA LYS A 88 2.08 9.59 -18.46
C LYS A 88 1.04 10.72 -18.57
N ASP A 89 0.60 10.99 -19.78
CA ASP A 89 -0.37 12.04 -20.05
C ASP A 89 -1.81 11.55 -19.77
N ALA A 90 -2.31 11.89 -18.60
CA ALA A 90 -3.68 11.57 -18.21
C ALA A 90 -4.75 12.27 -19.06
N THR A 91 -4.43 13.36 -19.76
CA THR A 91 -5.41 14.11 -20.58
C THR A 91 -5.93 13.31 -21.77
N ARG A 92 -5.20 12.27 -22.19
CA ARG A 92 -5.64 11.31 -23.20
C ARG A 92 -6.92 10.57 -22.81
N TYR A 93 -7.15 10.37 -21.52
CA TYR A 93 -8.24 9.56 -20.99
C TYR A 93 -9.18 10.35 -20.06
N LEU A 94 -8.68 11.42 -19.45
CA LEU A 94 -9.40 12.29 -18.52
C LEU A 94 -9.53 13.70 -19.12
N ASP A 95 -10.77 14.18 -19.28
CA ASP A 95 -11.05 15.47 -19.94
C ASP A 95 -10.32 16.67 -19.33
N LYS A 96 -9.99 16.61 -18.03
CA LYS A 96 -9.27 17.65 -17.29
C LYS A 96 -7.85 17.24 -16.87
N GLY A 97 -7.36 16.10 -17.36
CA GLY A 97 -6.13 15.49 -16.86
C GLY A 97 -6.28 14.92 -15.45
N LEU A 98 -5.15 14.78 -14.75
CA LEU A 98 -5.10 14.22 -13.41
C LEU A 98 -5.25 15.33 -12.37
N GLU A 99 -6.31 15.26 -11.57
CA GLU A 99 -6.62 16.22 -10.50
C GLU A 99 -6.57 15.55 -9.12
N GLU A 100 -6.47 16.33 -8.04
CA GLU A 100 -6.55 15.80 -6.67
C GLU A 100 -7.85 15.05 -6.36
N SER A 101 -8.95 15.45 -7.01
CA SER A 101 -10.28 14.84 -6.93
C SER A 101 -10.40 13.53 -7.72
N THR A 102 -9.39 13.19 -8.55
CA THR A 102 -9.43 12.00 -9.39
C THR A 102 -9.30 10.77 -8.52
N SER A 103 -10.35 9.96 -8.51
CA SER A 103 -10.41 8.74 -7.73
C SER A 103 -9.58 7.61 -8.36
N ILE A 104 -9.13 6.68 -7.52
CA ILE A 104 -8.50 5.43 -7.97
C ILE A 104 -9.45 4.62 -8.86
N SER A 105 -10.76 4.72 -8.62
CA SER A 105 -11.79 4.10 -9.47
C SER A 105 -11.72 4.63 -10.90
N GLN A 106 -11.62 5.95 -11.06
CA GLN A 106 -11.48 6.57 -12.39
C GLN A 106 -10.14 6.20 -13.05
N LEU A 107 -9.04 6.15 -12.28
CA LEU A 107 -7.74 5.75 -12.82
C LEU A 107 -7.74 4.29 -13.29
N LEU A 108 -8.31 3.38 -12.51
CA LEU A 108 -8.40 1.96 -12.85
C LEU A 108 -9.32 1.69 -14.04
N ASP A 109 -10.31 2.54 -14.27
CA ASP A 109 -11.27 2.41 -15.38
C ASP A 109 -10.71 3.03 -16.67
N LYS A 110 -10.21 4.27 -16.59
CA LYS A 110 -9.84 5.07 -17.78
C LYS A 110 -8.37 4.97 -18.14
N CYS A 111 -7.48 4.82 -17.17
CA CYS A 111 -6.02 4.84 -17.36
C CYS A 111 -5.37 3.47 -17.09
N ARG A 112 -6.13 2.38 -17.28
CA ARG A 112 -5.71 1.03 -16.88
C ARG A 112 -4.41 0.58 -17.54
N ASP A 113 -4.28 0.80 -18.85
CA ASP A 113 -3.09 0.38 -19.59
C ASP A 113 -1.83 1.12 -19.11
N ASP A 114 -1.95 2.41 -18.77
CA ASP A 114 -0.85 3.17 -18.20
C ASP A 114 -0.49 2.68 -16.80
N LEU A 115 -1.49 2.38 -15.96
CA LEU A 115 -1.23 1.75 -14.64
C LEU A 115 -0.55 0.39 -14.77
N GLU A 116 -0.95 -0.44 -15.73
CA GLU A 116 -0.32 -1.75 -15.96
C GLU A 116 1.12 -1.62 -16.47
N SER A 117 1.41 -0.55 -17.22
CA SER A 117 2.76 -0.16 -17.66
C SER A 117 3.64 0.38 -16.53
N ILE A 118 3.07 1.13 -15.57
CA ILE A 118 3.79 1.72 -14.44
C ILE A 118 4.09 0.67 -13.36
N PHE A 119 3.12 -0.21 -13.11
CA PHE A 119 3.20 -1.26 -12.11
C PHE A 119 3.42 -2.62 -12.81
N SER A 120 2.38 -3.45 -12.80
CA SER A 120 2.24 -4.65 -13.63
C SER A 120 0.77 -5.01 -13.69
N LYS A 121 0.36 -5.79 -14.69
CA LYS A 121 -1.02 -6.29 -14.81
C LYS A 121 -1.53 -6.97 -13.54
N ASN A 122 -0.70 -7.83 -12.93
CA ASN A 122 -1.07 -8.56 -11.72
C ASN A 122 -1.22 -7.62 -10.51
N LEU A 123 -0.33 -6.62 -10.39
CA LEU A 123 -0.38 -5.67 -9.30
C LEU A 123 -1.59 -4.74 -9.42
N VAL A 124 -1.89 -4.24 -10.62
CA VAL A 124 -3.09 -3.42 -10.89
C VAL A 124 -4.36 -4.21 -10.62
N LEU A 125 -4.43 -5.49 -11.03
CA LEU A 125 -5.56 -6.35 -10.70
C LEU A 125 -5.71 -6.55 -9.19
N THR A 126 -4.61 -6.73 -8.47
CA THR A 126 -4.62 -6.89 -7.01
C THR A 126 -5.14 -5.63 -6.31
N ILE A 127 -4.65 -4.45 -6.73
CA ILE A 127 -5.13 -3.15 -6.25
C ILE A 127 -6.64 -2.98 -6.54
N ASP A 128 -7.09 -3.29 -7.76
CA ASP A 128 -8.49 -3.20 -8.13
C ASP A 128 -9.38 -4.09 -7.25
N VAL A 129 -9.00 -5.36 -7.07
CA VAL A 129 -9.75 -6.33 -6.25
C VAL A 129 -9.79 -5.94 -4.77
N LEU A 130 -8.71 -5.40 -4.21
CA LEU A 130 -8.66 -5.02 -2.80
C LEU A 130 -9.44 -3.73 -2.51
N PHE A 131 -9.26 -2.70 -3.35
CA PHE A 131 -9.67 -1.33 -2.98
C PHE A 131 -10.87 -0.79 -3.75
N ASN A 132 -11.16 -1.31 -4.96
CA ASN A 132 -12.10 -0.67 -5.87
C ASN A 132 -13.29 -1.55 -6.26
N ARG A 133 -13.05 -2.75 -6.78
CA ARG A 133 -14.04 -3.61 -7.42
C ARG A 133 -15.09 -4.11 -6.42
N LYS A 134 -16.38 -3.91 -6.73
CA LYS A 134 -17.53 -4.33 -5.89
C LYS A 134 -17.56 -5.82 -5.54
N SER A 135 -17.13 -6.68 -6.46
CA SER A 135 -17.02 -8.12 -6.20
C SER A 135 -15.76 -8.50 -5.41
N GLY A 136 -14.86 -7.55 -5.14
CA GLY A 136 -13.69 -7.72 -4.29
C GLY A 136 -13.92 -7.21 -2.87
N ALA A 137 -12.82 -6.93 -2.16
CA ALA A 137 -12.86 -6.59 -0.74
C ALA A 137 -13.43 -5.19 -0.48
N THR A 138 -13.29 -4.27 -1.44
CA THR A 138 -13.74 -2.86 -1.40
C THR A 138 -13.30 -2.09 -0.16
N LEU A 139 -12.09 -2.36 0.33
CA LEU A 139 -11.62 -1.90 1.64
C LEU A 139 -11.70 -0.37 1.82
N ARG A 140 -11.35 0.39 0.76
CA ARG A 140 -11.46 1.87 0.77
C ARG A 140 -12.90 2.32 1.02
N HIS A 141 -13.87 1.73 0.32
CA HIS A 141 -15.28 2.07 0.48
C HIS A 141 -15.79 1.65 1.86
N LYS A 142 -15.47 0.43 2.32
CA LYS A 142 -15.87 -0.04 3.65
C LYS A 142 -15.35 0.88 4.75
N LEU A 143 -14.07 1.27 4.68
CA LEU A 143 -13.46 2.18 5.65
C LEU A 143 -14.14 3.56 5.61
N ALA A 144 -14.28 4.17 4.44
CA ALA A 144 -14.86 5.51 4.29
C ALA A 144 -16.32 5.60 4.80
N HIS A 145 -17.07 4.50 4.74
CA HIS A 145 -18.44 4.42 5.26
C HIS A 145 -18.52 3.91 6.71
N GLY A 146 -17.40 3.68 7.39
CA GLY A 146 -17.38 3.17 8.77
C GLY A 146 -17.79 1.69 8.90
N ASN A 147 -17.76 0.95 7.79
CA ASN A 147 -18.16 -0.47 7.72
C ASN A 147 -16.98 -1.45 7.87
N LEU A 148 -15.74 -0.95 8.03
CA LEU A 148 -14.57 -1.77 8.36
C LEU A 148 -14.43 -1.88 9.89
N TYR A 149 -15.16 -2.80 10.50
CA TYR A 149 -15.17 -2.99 11.95
C TYR A 149 -13.90 -3.70 12.46
N THR A 150 -13.70 -3.70 13.79
CA THR A 150 -12.49 -4.20 14.46
C THR A 150 -12.02 -5.56 13.97
N ASN A 151 -12.86 -6.60 14.00
CA ASN A 151 -12.44 -7.95 13.59
C ASN A 151 -12.09 -8.00 12.10
N ALA A 152 -12.78 -7.25 11.23
CA ALA A 152 -12.45 -7.18 9.82
C ALA A 152 -11.08 -6.54 9.54
N CYS A 153 -10.53 -5.77 10.49
CA CYS A 153 -9.17 -5.26 10.40
C CYS A 153 -8.11 -6.37 10.58
N TYR A 154 -8.44 -7.46 11.28
CA TYR A 154 -7.56 -8.61 11.50
C TYR A 154 -7.74 -9.72 10.45
N ASP A 155 -8.71 -9.59 9.55
CA ASP A 155 -8.87 -10.53 8.43
C ASP A 155 -7.64 -10.48 7.51
N GLU A 156 -7.20 -11.62 7.00
CA GLU A 156 -5.96 -11.71 6.23
C GLU A 156 -5.98 -10.86 4.96
N THR A 157 -7.15 -10.60 4.38
CA THR A 157 -7.26 -9.72 3.21
C THR A 157 -7.01 -8.24 3.58
N THR A 158 -7.45 -7.79 4.75
CA THR A 158 -7.21 -6.43 5.23
C THR A 158 -5.75 -6.25 5.64
N THR A 159 -5.20 -7.23 6.36
CA THR A 159 -3.77 -7.27 6.70
C THR A 159 -2.91 -7.28 5.43
N TYR A 160 -3.25 -8.13 4.45
CA TYR A 160 -2.57 -8.18 3.15
C TYR A 160 -2.60 -6.84 2.42
N ALA A 161 -3.71 -6.11 2.47
CA ALA A 161 -3.79 -4.78 1.86
C ALA A 161 -2.80 -3.78 2.51
N CYS A 162 -2.64 -3.82 3.83
CA CYS A 162 -1.65 -3.00 4.53
C CYS A 162 -0.22 -3.41 4.16
N ILE A 163 0.05 -4.72 4.08
CA ILE A 163 1.34 -5.27 3.66
C ILE A 163 1.65 -4.88 2.21
N LEU A 164 0.66 -4.90 1.32
CA LEU A 164 0.81 -4.48 -0.06
C LEU A 164 1.26 -3.01 -0.15
N ILE A 165 0.67 -2.13 0.66
CA ILE A 165 1.08 -0.71 0.71
C ILE A 165 2.53 -0.57 1.18
N PHE A 166 2.94 -1.35 2.19
CA PHE A 166 4.34 -1.42 2.61
C PHE A 166 5.26 -1.87 1.46
N PHE A 167 4.91 -2.95 0.76
CA PHE A 167 5.70 -3.43 -0.37
C PHE A 167 5.75 -2.46 -1.54
N LEU A 168 4.66 -1.75 -1.84
CA LEU A 168 4.66 -0.71 -2.89
C LEU A 168 5.65 0.41 -2.58
N CYS A 169 5.87 0.72 -1.30
CA CYS A 169 6.86 1.70 -0.88
C CYS A 169 8.29 1.14 -0.86
N ALA A 170 8.45 -0.12 -0.45
CA ALA A 170 9.76 -0.74 -0.31
C ALA A 170 10.35 -1.23 -1.64
N TYR A 171 9.52 -1.75 -2.54
CA TYR A 171 9.96 -2.45 -3.76
C TYR A 171 10.85 -1.62 -4.68
N PRO A 172 10.55 -0.33 -4.96
CA PRO A 172 11.43 0.51 -5.79
C PRO A 172 12.83 0.72 -5.19
N LEU A 173 13.00 0.50 -3.89
CA LEU A 173 14.26 0.69 -3.19
C LEU A 173 15.15 -0.56 -3.17
N LEU A 174 14.58 -1.75 -3.43
CA LEU A 174 15.31 -3.02 -3.35
C LEU A 174 16.59 -3.06 -4.22
N PRO A 175 16.60 -2.58 -5.49
CA PRO A 175 17.81 -2.55 -6.29
C PRO A 175 18.92 -1.62 -5.74
N TYR A 176 18.59 -0.75 -4.78
CA TYR A 176 19.46 0.26 -4.21
C TYR A 176 19.61 0.09 -2.68
N PHE A 177 19.27 -1.09 -2.14
CA PHE A 177 19.15 -1.30 -0.70
C PHE A 177 20.41 -0.88 0.06
N ASP A 178 21.58 -1.36 -0.36
CA ASP A 178 22.87 -1.08 0.29
C ASP A 178 23.18 0.42 0.30
N THR A 179 22.97 1.09 -0.83
CA THR A 179 23.17 2.54 -0.95
C THR A 179 22.22 3.33 -0.05
N VAL A 180 20.97 2.88 0.10
CA VAL A 180 19.95 3.59 0.87
C VAL A 180 20.10 3.33 2.38
N PHE A 181 20.44 2.10 2.78
CA PHE A 181 20.33 1.63 4.16
C PHE A 181 21.66 1.27 4.84
N GLU A 182 22.73 0.97 4.09
CA GLU A 182 24.05 0.67 4.69
C GLU A 182 24.93 1.93 4.83
N GLN A 183 24.72 2.95 3.98
CA GLN A 183 25.41 4.25 4.09
C GLN A 183 24.77 5.13 5.18
N GLY A 184 24.99 4.77 6.44
CA GLY A 184 24.50 5.53 7.60
C GLY A 184 24.92 5.01 8.97
N SER A 185 25.73 3.96 9.05
CA SER A 185 26.38 3.51 10.29
C SER A 185 27.81 4.08 10.37
N VAL A 186 27.90 5.38 10.70
CA VAL A 186 29.10 6.00 11.29
C VAL A 186 28.67 6.78 12.52
#